data_AF-A0A2I1HXS2-F1
#
_entry.id   AF-A0A2I1HXS2-F1
#
_cell.length_a   1.000
_cell.length_b   1.000
_cell.length_c   1.000
_cell.angle_alpha   90.00
_cell.angle_beta   90.00
_cell.angle_gamma   90.00
#
_symmetry.space_group_name_H-M   'P 1'
#
loop_
_entity.id
_entity.type
_entity.pdbx_description
1 polymer ?
#
loop_
_entity_poly.entity_id
_entity_poly.type
_entity_poly.pdbx_seq_one_letter_code
_entity_poly.pdbx_strand_id
1 'polypeptide(L)'
;MSDFKVDLEAMSSFVESLSSFEEKAKEYDVEDWVPNSGMLEHPEVWDRTNAFQDTWEKGTNDLREEIKAASSAVSGALGAYSEYMEKAKEYMTTVQTAAEALSQSPVVGSGA
;
A
#
# COMPACT_ATOMS: atom_id res chain seq x y z
N MET A 1 -4.85 18.46 -11.29
CA MET A 1 -4.51 17.13 -11.86
C MET A 1 -3.06 16.73 -11.61
N SER A 2 -2.11 17.66 -11.48
CA SER A 2 -0.70 17.36 -11.13
C SER A 2 -0.58 16.65 -9.78
N ASP A 3 -1.12 17.24 -8.70
CA ASP A 3 -1.00 16.68 -7.33
C ASP A 3 -1.57 15.27 -7.22
N PHE A 4 -2.75 15.04 -7.80
CA PHE A 4 -3.39 13.74 -7.78
C PHE A 4 -2.57 12.62 -8.43
N LYS A 5 -1.87 12.93 -9.54
CA LYS A 5 -1.00 11.96 -10.20
C LYS A 5 0.25 11.68 -9.36
N VAL A 6 0.81 12.73 -8.74
CA VAL A 6 1.96 12.61 -7.82
C VAL A 6 1.58 11.76 -6.60
N ASP A 7 0.39 11.95 -6.04
CA ASP A 7 -0.10 11.16 -4.90
C ASP A 7 -0.26 9.68 -5.27
N LEU A 8 -0.81 9.38 -6.45
CA LEU A 8 -0.93 7.99 -6.93
C LEU A 8 0.43 7.33 -7.16
N GLU A 9 1.38 8.05 -7.77
CA GLU A 9 2.75 7.56 -7.96
C GLU A 9 3.45 7.30 -6.62
N ALA A 10 3.32 8.23 -5.66
CA ALA A 10 3.87 8.07 -4.32
C ALA A 10 3.27 6.87 -3.57
N MET A 11 1.95 6.69 -3.64
CA MET A 11 1.26 5.53 -3.05
C MET A 11 1.71 4.22 -3.70
N SER A 12 1.87 4.18 -5.03
CA SER A 12 2.36 2.99 -5.74
C SER A 12 3.79 2.63 -5.31
N SER A 13 4.70 3.60 -5.29
CA SER A 13 6.08 3.39 -4.83
C SER A 13 6.15 2.97 -3.37
N PHE A 14 5.23 3.46 -2.54
CA PHE A 14 5.13 3.04 -1.15
C PHE A 14 4.70 1.56 -1.03
N VAL A 15 3.68 1.12 -1.78
CA VAL A 15 3.26 -0.29 -1.83
C VAL A 15 4.40 -1.20 -2.31
N GLU A 16 5.12 -0.81 -3.36
CA GLU A 16 6.29 -1.55 -3.85
C GLU A 16 7.37 -1.69 -2.76
N SER A 17 7.62 -0.61 -2.02
CA SER A 17 8.59 -0.60 -0.91
C SER A 17 8.17 -1.54 0.22
N LEU A 18 6.88 -1.53 0.59
CA LEU A 18 6.33 -2.44 1.62
C LEU A 18 6.39 -3.90 1.16
N SER A 19 6.09 -4.18 -0.12
CA SER A 19 6.18 -5.52 -0.68
C SER A 19 7.62 -6.04 -0.70
N SER A 20 8.59 -5.18 -1.05
CA SER A 20 10.01 -5.54 -1.02
C SER A 20 10.49 -5.80 0.41
N PHE A 21 10.00 -5.02 1.37
CA PHE A 21 10.28 -5.28 2.78
C PHE A 21 9.72 -6.64 3.21
N GLU A 22 8.45 -6.95 2.90
CA GLU A 22 7.83 -8.22 3.27
C GLU A 22 8.59 -9.42 2.69
N GLU A 23 9.08 -9.31 1.46
CA GLU A 23 9.86 -10.36 0.82
C GLU A 23 11.21 -10.59 1.51
N LYS A 24 11.96 -9.51 1.79
CA LYS A 24 13.24 -9.59 2.51
C LYS A 24 13.06 -10.04 3.96
N ALA A 25 11.97 -9.62 4.59
CA ALA A 25 11.70 -9.97 5.97
C ALA A 25 11.48 -11.48 6.14
N LYS A 26 11.00 -12.21 5.12
CA LYS A 26 10.84 -13.69 5.19
C LYS A 26 12.14 -14.44 5.43
N GLU A 27 13.27 -13.89 4.98
CA GLU A 27 14.59 -14.51 5.14
C GLU A 27 15.21 -14.19 6.50
N TYR A 28 14.57 -13.34 7.31
CA TYR A 28 15.11 -12.91 8.59
C TYR A 28 14.60 -13.84 9.70
N ASP A 29 15.42 -14.77 10.15
CA ASP A 29 15.16 -15.59 11.32
C ASP A 29 15.98 -15.06 12.50
N VAL A 30 15.36 -14.80 13.65
CA VAL A 30 16.11 -14.30 14.83
C VAL A 30 17.12 -15.35 15.29
N GLU A 31 16.80 -16.64 15.15
CA GLU A 31 17.66 -17.76 15.54
C GLU A 31 19.03 -17.74 14.81
N ASP A 32 19.10 -17.15 13.61
CA ASP A 32 20.35 -17.03 12.85
C ASP A 32 21.33 -16.00 13.45
N TRP A 33 20.84 -15.06 14.26
CA TRP A 33 21.61 -13.92 14.77
C TRP A 33 21.94 -14.00 16.25
N VAL A 34 21.47 -15.04 16.92
CA VAL A 34 21.51 -15.17 18.38
C VAL A 34 22.17 -16.47 18.82
N PRO A 35 22.91 -16.47 19.95
CA PRO A 35 23.51 -17.70 20.46
C PRO A 35 22.44 -18.70 20.87
N ASN A 36 22.65 -19.98 20.56
CA ASN A 36 21.80 -21.07 21.06
C ASN A 36 22.25 -21.57 22.45
N SER A 37 21.44 -22.44 23.05
CA SER A 37 21.67 -22.99 24.40
C SER A 37 22.98 -23.78 24.53
N GLY A 38 23.53 -24.29 23.43
CA GLY A 38 24.83 -24.96 23.40
C GLY A 38 26.03 -24.01 23.38
N MET A 39 25.82 -22.73 23.03
CA MET A 39 26.86 -21.70 22.96
C MET A 39 27.01 -20.90 24.27
N LEU A 40 26.02 -20.95 25.15
CA LEU A 40 26.01 -20.23 26.43
C LEU A 40 25.95 -21.22 27.59
N GLU A 41 27.10 -21.46 28.22
CA GLU A 41 27.24 -22.43 29.32
C GLU A 41 26.64 -21.93 30.65
N HIS A 42 26.43 -20.62 30.81
CA HIS A 42 25.93 -20.04 32.06
C HIS A 42 24.39 -19.88 32.04
N PRO A 43 23.64 -20.57 32.91
CA PRO A 43 22.17 -20.59 32.87
C PRO A 43 21.51 -19.21 32.94
N GLU A 44 21.96 -18.33 33.83
CA GLU A 44 21.38 -16.98 33.93
C GLU A 44 21.62 -16.11 32.69
N VAL A 45 22.72 -16.37 31.95
CA VAL A 45 23.02 -15.66 30.71
C VAL A 45 22.13 -16.21 29.60
N TRP A 46 22.00 -17.54 29.54
CA TRP A 46 21.07 -18.20 28.63
C TRP A 46 19.63 -17.73 28.84
N ASP A 47 19.12 -17.71 30.07
CA ASP A 47 17.73 -17.30 30.35
C ASP A 47 17.43 -15.88 29.88
N ARG A 48 18.37 -14.94 30.10
CA ARG A 48 18.25 -13.56 29.62
C ARG A 48 18.33 -13.47 28.10
N THR A 49 19.23 -14.23 27.49
CA THR A 49 19.39 -14.29 26.04
C THR A 49 18.14 -14.89 25.39
N ASN A 50 17.57 -15.96 25.93
CA ASN A 50 16.34 -16.58 25.45
C ASN A 50 15.15 -15.61 25.55
N ALA A 51 14.98 -14.93 26.69
CA ALA A 51 13.92 -13.92 26.84
C ALA A 51 14.06 -12.74 25.86
N PHE A 52 15.30 -12.34 25.54
CA PHE A 52 15.58 -11.35 24.52
C PHE A 52 15.20 -11.86 23.12
N GLN A 53 15.57 -13.11 22.79
CA GLN A 53 15.20 -13.76 21.53
C GLN A 53 13.69 -13.78 21.34
N ASP A 54 12.94 -14.26 22.33
CA ASP A 54 11.48 -14.31 22.30
C ASP A 54 10.85 -12.93 22.05
N THR A 55 11.40 -11.90 22.71
CA THR A 55 10.91 -10.52 22.56
C THR A 55 11.22 -9.97 21.17
N TRP A 56 12.40 -10.27 20.63
CA TRP A 56 12.81 -9.84 19.30
C TRP A 56 12.01 -10.56 18.21
N GLU A 57 11.85 -11.88 18.31
CA GLU A 57 11.00 -12.70 17.45
C GLU A 57 9.60 -12.12 17.39
N LYS A 58 8.99 -11.89 18.56
CA LYS A 58 7.66 -11.31 18.67
C LYS A 58 7.59 -9.91 18.04
N GLY A 59 8.52 -9.01 18.39
CA GLY A 59 8.52 -7.65 17.86
C GLY A 59 8.71 -7.59 16.33
N THR A 60 9.52 -8.50 15.77
CA THR A 60 9.72 -8.61 14.32
C THR A 60 8.47 -9.11 13.64
N ASN A 61 7.78 -10.10 14.22
CA ASN A 61 6.53 -10.63 13.69
C ASN A 61 5.39 -9.60 13.78
N ASP A 62 5.25 -8.89 14.91
CA ASP A 62 4.29 -7.79 15.06
C ASP A 62 4.52 -6.71 13.99
N LEU A 63 5.77 -6.29 13.77
CA LEU A 63 6.12 -5.31 12.73
C LEU A 63 5.76 -5.80 11.31
N ARG A 64 5.99 -7.09 11.01
CA ARG A 64 5.60 -7.68 9.71
C ARG A 64 4.09 -7.63 9.51
N GLU A 65 3.31 -7.94 10.54
CA GLU A 65 1.85 -7.86 10.49
C GLU A 65 1.35 -6.42 10.25
N GLU A 66 1.94 -5.45 10.94
CA GLU A 66 1.63 -4.03 10.75
C GLU A 66 1.94 -3.55 9.33
N ILE A 67 3.09 -3.94 8.79
CA ILE A 67 3.49 -3.59 7.40
C ILE A 67 2.54 -4.20 6.39
N LYS A 68 2.10 -5.45 6.60
CA LYS A 68 1.10 -6.11 5.76
C LYS A 68 -0.24 -5.39 5.81
N ALA A 69 -0.69 -4.98 6.99
CA ALA A 69 -1.91 -4.20 7.16
C ALA A 69 -1.83 -2.85 6.45
N ALA A 70 -0.70 -2.13 6.58
CA ALA A 70 -0.46 -0.87 5.90
C ALA A 70 -0.47 -1.05 4.37
N SER A 71 0.21 -2.07 3.85
CA SER A 71 0.25 -2.38 2.41
C SER A 71 -1.16 -2.65 1.85
N SER A 72 -1.96 -3.42 2.59
CA SER A 72 -3.35 -3.70 2.22
C SER A 72 -4.22 -2.43 2.20
N ALA A 73 -4.08 -1.56 3.20
CA ALA A 73 -4.84 -0.31 3.27
C ALA A 73 -4.50 0.65 2.11
N VAL A 74 -3.21 0.80 1.79
CA VAL A 74 -2.76 1.67 0.69
C VAL A 74 -3.19 1.11 -0.66
N SER A 75 -3.08 -0.20 -0.86
CA SER A 75 -3.56 -0.88 -2.08
C SER A 75 -5.07 -0.72 -2.26
N GLY A 76 -5.85 -0.83 -1.17
CA GLY A 76 -7.29 -0.60 -1.19
C GLY A 76 -7.66 0.85 -1.56
N ALA A 77 -6.92 1.83 -1.03
CA ALA A 77 -7.10 3.23 -1.39
C ALA A 77 -6.80 3.49 -2.88
N LEU A 78 -5.70 2.92 -3.42
CA LEU A 78 -5.38 2.98 -4.84
C LEU A 78 -6.51 2.40 -5.71
N GLY A 79 -7.07 1.25 -5.32
CA GLY A 79 -8.20 0.63 -6.01
C GLY A 79 -9.43 1.54 -6.05
N ALA A 80 -9.82 2.10 -4.90
CA ALA A 80 -10.95 3.03 -4.81
C ALA A 80 -10.74 4.30 -5.66
N TYR A 81 -9.51 4.80 -5.73
CA TYR A 81 -9.17 5.93 -6.60
C TYR A 81 -9.28 5.57 -8.08
N SER A 82 -8.84 4.37 -8.49
CA SER A 82 -8.98 3.92 -9.87
C SER A 82 -10.46 3.83 -10.27
N GLU A 83 -11.30 3.25 -9.40
CA GLU A 83 -12.74 3.16 -9.65
C GLU A 83 -13.41 4.53 -9.77
N TYR A 84 -13.01 5.49 -8.90
CA TYR A 84 -13.50 6.87 -8.98
C TYR A 84 -13.13 7.51 -10.33
N MET A 85 -11.88 7.36 -10.76
CA MET A 85 -11.40 7.91 -12.03
C MET A 85 -12.12 7.32 -13.24
N GLU A 86 -12.40 6.01 -13.24
CA GLU A 86 -13.18 5.36 -14.29
C GLU A 86 -14.60 5.92 -14.38
N LYS A 87 -15.32 5.98 -13.25
CA LYS A 87 -16.68 6.55 -13.21
C LYS A 87 -16.72 8.03 -13.62
N ALA A 88 -15.75 8.82 -13.16
CA ALA A 88 -15.65 10.23 -13.54
C ALA A 88 -15.48 10.39 -15.06
N LYS A 89 -14.69 9.52 -15.69
CA LYS A 89 -14.50 9.49 -17.14
C LYS A 89 -15.79 9.10 -17.88
N GLU A 90 -16.55 8.13 -17.38
CA GLU A 90 -17.86 7.76 -17.94
C GLU A 90 -18.86 8.92 -17.89
N TYR A 91 -18.97 9.60 -16.74
CA TYR A 91 -19.84 10.75 -16.59
C TYR A 91 -19.42 11.91 -17.51
N MET A 92 -18.12 12.21 -17.58
CA MET A 92 -17.60 13.25 -18.47
C MET A 92 -17.88 12.94 -19.94
N THR A 93 -17.78 11.67 -20.35
CA THR A 93 -18.11 11.24 -21.72
C THR A 93 -19.59 11.51 -22.02
N THR A 94 -20.47 11.21 -21.07
CA THR A 94 -21.92 11.47 -21.21
C THR A 94 -22.20 12.97 -21.36
N VAL A 95 -21.57 13.81 -20.53
CA VAL A 95 -21.69 15.27 -20.61
C VAL A 95 -21.15 15.79 -21.94
N GLN A 96 -20.01 15.28 -22.39
CA GLN A 96 -19.40 15.65 -23.67
C GLN A 96 -20.34 15.31 -24.83
N THR A 97 -20.87 14.08 -24.90
CA THR A 97 -21.82 13.68 -25.94
C THR A 97 -23.09 14.55 -25.95
N ALA A 98 -23.62 14.89 -24.76
CA ALA A 98 -24.77 15.79 -24.65
C ALA A 98 -24.43 17.21 -25.13
N ALA A 99 -23.26 17.73 -24.80
CA ALA A 99 -22.79 19.04 -25.24
C ALA A 99 -22.57 19.08 -26.77
N GLU A 100 -21.99 18.03 -27.35
CA GLU A 100 -21.82 17.89 -28.80
C GLU A 100 -23.18 17.86 -29.52
N ALA A 101 -24.16 17.12 -28.98
CA ALA A 101 -25.52 17.09 -29.53
C ALA A 101 -26.24 18.44 -29.45
N LEU A 102 -26.03 19.20 -28.36
CA LEU A 102 -26.55 20.57 -28.24
C LEU A 102 -25.87 21.53 -29.22
N SER A 103 -24.57 21.38 -29.48
CA SER A 103 -23.83 22.22 -30.42
C SER A 103 -24.29 22.05 -31.88
N GLN A 104 -24.89 20.90 -32.20
CA GLN A 104 -25.45 20.60 -33.52
C GLN A 104 -26.96 20.89 -33.63
N SER A 105 -27.61 21.28 -32.54
CA SER A 105 -29.02 21.68 -32.57
C SER A 105 -29.12 23.11 -33.14
N PRO A 106 -30.01 23.37 -34.11
CA PRO A 106 -30.17 24.72 -34.64
C PRO A 106 -30.61 25.63 -33.50
N VAL A 107 -29.93 26.77 -33.35
CA VAL A 107 -30.35 27.81 -32.40
C VAL A 107 -31.77 28.21 -32.79
N VAL A 108 -32.74 27.85 -31.95
CA VAL A 108 -34.14 28.21 -32.15
C VAL A 108 -34.22 29.72 -32.01
N GLY A 109 -34.18 30.44 -33.14
CA GLY A 109 -34.14 31.90 -33.18
C GLY A 109 -33.56 32.54 -34.44
N SER A 110 -32.83 31.82 -35.30
CA SER A 110 -32.20 32.43 -36.50
C SER A 110 -33.17 32.66 -37.68
N GLY A 111 -34.48 32.70 -37.44
CA GLY A 111 -35.51 32.89 -38.44
C GLY A 111 -36.52 33.94 -38.02
N ALA A 112 -36.14 35.22 -38.15
CA ALA A 112 -37.02 36.35 -38.45
C ALA A 112 -36.15 37.56 -38.84
#